data_AF-A0A1M6V1F0-F1
#
_entry.id   AF-A0A1M6V1F0-F1
#
_cell.length_a   1.000
_cell.length_b   1.000
_cell.length_c   1.000
_cell.angle_alpha   90.00
_cell.angle_beta   90.00
_cell.angle_gamma   90.00
#
_symmetry.space_group_name_H-M   'P 1'
#
loop_
_entity.id
_entity.type
_entity.pdbx_description
1 polymer ?
#
loop_
_entity_poly.entity_id
_entity_poly.type
_entity_poly.pdbx_seq_one_letter_code
_entity_poly.pdbx_strand_id
1 'polypeptide(L)'
;MMDITQEKIDLAQQKIENHLKDLGIKNNFSLLEILKNEKDTSWTFCYEIANPSFKTIIQIAYDFVKEEQKDSSQTSFSWMDYKKITE
;
A
#
# COMPACT_ATOMS: atom_id res chain seq x y z
N MET A 1 9.28 11.20 17.14
CA MET A 1 8.28 10.18 16.78
C MET A 1 7.51 10.74 15.61
N MET A 2 7.40 10.03 14.49
CA MET A 2 6.45 10.44 13.44
C MET A 2 5.04 10.15 13.97
N ASP A 3 4.26 11.20 14.18
CA ASP A 3 2.83 11.08 14.41
C ASP A 3 2.17 10.66 13.09
N ILE A 4 2.07 9.35 12.90
CA ILE A 4 1.27 8.80 11.80
C ILE A 4 -0.19 9.01 12.17
N THR A 5 -0.82 9.97 11.50
CA THR A 5 -2.23 10.30 11.70
C THR A 5 -3.13 9.17 11.19
N GLN A 6 -4.35 9.10 11.75
CA GLN A 6 -5.36 8.14 11.31
C GLN A 6 -5.61 8.22 9.80
N GLU A 7 -5.65 9.43 9.24
CA GLU A 7 -5.80 9.65 7.80
C GLU A 7 -4.72 8.96 6.94
N LYS A 8 -3.45 8.95 7.39
CA LYS A 8 -2.37 8.24 6.67
C LYS A 8 -2.58 6.73 6.71
N ILE A 9 -3.09 6.20 7.81
CA ILE A 9 -3.41 4.77 7.96
C ILE A 9 -4.54 4.38 7.01
N ASP A 10 -5.63 5.16 6.98
CA ASP A 10 -6.77 4.94 6.10
C ASP A 10 -6.34 4.96 4.62
N LEU A 11 -5.48 5.90 4.22
CA LEU A 11 -4.90 5.95 2.88
C LEU A 11 -4.03 4.73 2.56
N ALA A 12 -3.16 4.33 3.49
CA ALA A 12 -2.32 3.15 3.34
C ALA A 12 -3.17 1.87 3.20
N GLN A 13 -4.21 1.73 4.02
CA GLN A 13 -5.16 0.63 3.94
C GLN A 13 -5.84 0.61 2.57
N GLN A 14 -6.38 1.73 2.09
CA GLN A 14 -7.01 1.80 0.77
C GLN A 14 -6.04 1.41 -0.36
N LYS A 15 -4.79 1.87 -0.31
CA LYS A 15 -3.75 1.50 -1.29
C LYS A 15 -3.50 0.00 -1.28
N ILE A 16 -3.35 -0.60 -0.10
CA ILE A 16 -3.13 -2.05 0.04
C ILE A 16 -4.34 -2.83 -0.47
N GLU A 17 -5.55 -2.45 -0.09
CA GLU A 17 -6.77 -3.13 -0.55
C GLU A 17 -6.97 -3.02 -2.07
N ASN A 18 -6.68 -1.86 -2.66
CA ASN A 18 -6.70 -1.70 -4.11
C ASN A 18 -5.66 -2.60 -4.79
N HIS A 19 -4.44 -2.66 -4.24
CA HIS A 19 -3.41 -3.55 -4.77
C HIS A 19 -3.81 -5.03 -4.67
N LEU A 20 -4.43 -5.45 -3.57
CA LEU A 20 -4.97 -6.81 -3.40
C LEU A 20 -6.07 -7.11 -4.43
N LYS A 21 -6.94 -6.14 -4.72
CA LYS A 21 -7.97 -6.26 -5.77
C LYS A 21 -7.35 -6.37 -7.17
N ASP A 22 -6.33 -5.57 -7.48
CA ASP A 22 -5.57 -5.63 -8.74
C ASP A 22 -4.88 -7.00 -8.94
N LEU A 23 -4.36 -7.58 -7.86
CA LEU A 23 -3.80 -8.95 -7.86
C LEU A 23 -4.86 -10.05 -8.05
N GLY A 24 -6.14 -9.69 -8.12
CA GLY A 24 -7.24 -10.62 -8.38
C GLY A 24 -7.88 -11.24 -7.13
N ILE A 25 -7.50 -10.79 -5.93
CA ILE A 25 -8.13 -11.22 -4.68
C ILE A 25 -9.43 -10.44 -4.53
N LYS A 26 -10.53 -10.97 -5.07
CA LYS A 26 -11.84 -10.33 -5.04
C LYS A 26 -12.69 -10.87 -3.89
N ASN A 27 -13.08 -9.97 -2.98
CA ASN A 27 -14.13 -10.13 -1.95
C ASN A 27 -13.89 -11.11 -0.78
N ASN A 28 -12.75 -11.79 -0.73
CA ASN A 28 -12.49 -12.79 0.30
C ASN A 28 -11.38 -12.39 1.27
N PHE A 29 -10.98 -11.12 1.30
CA PHE A 29 -9.97 -10.62 2.23
C PHE A 29 -10.57 -9.69 3.27
N SER A 30 -10.03 -9.71 4.49
CA SER A 30 -10.47 -8.90 5.62
C SER A 30 -9.26 -8.49 6.45
N LEU A 31 -9.20 -7.22 6.84
CA LEU A 31 -8.14 -6.73 7.72
C LEU A 31 -8.34 -7.32 9.13
N LEU A 32 -7.35 -8.05 9.64
CA LEU A 32 -7.34 -8.62 10.98
C LEU A 32 -6.78 -7.62 11.99
N GLU A 33 -5.57 -7.13 11.75
CA GLU A 33 -4.84 -6.29 12.69
C GLU A 33 -3.82 -5.41 11.97
N ILE A 34 -3.53 -4.26 12.58
CA ILE A 34 -2.45 -3.37 12.15
C ILE A 34 -1.43 -3.34 13.28
N LEU A 35 -0.27 -3.95 13.05
CA LEU A 35 0.83 -4.00 13.99
C LEU A 35 1.76 -2.80 13.76
N LYS A 36 1.78 -1.90 14.74
CA LYS A 36 2.74 -0.81 14.79
C LYS A 36 4.11 -1.36 15.19
N ASN A 37 5.12 -1.15 14.35
CA ASN A 37 6.49 -1.40 14.76
C ASN A 37 6.97 -0.20 15.59
N GLU A 38 7.32 -0.41 16.86
CA GLU A 38 7.79 0.67 17.73
C GLU A 38 9.21 1.17 17.36
N LYS A 39 9.96 0.36 16.61
CA LYS A 39 11.35 0.66 16.24
C LYS A 39 11.51 1.27 14.84
N ASP A 40 10.48 1.17 14.00
CA ASP A 40 10.51 1.60 12.59
C ASP A 40 9.29 2.44 12.22
N THR A 41 9.41 3.19 11.13
CA THR A 41 8.27 3.89 10.50
C THR A 41 7.41 2.96 9.63
N SER A 42 7.61 1.65 9.75
CA SER A 42 6.87 0.62 9.02
C SER A 42 5.77 0.03 9.90
N TRP A 43 4.53 -0.02 9.42
CA TRP A 43 3.45 -0.74 10.09
C TRP A 43 3.08 -1.97 9.28
N THR A 44 2.68 -3.03 9.95
CA THR A 44 2.32 -4.28 9.28
C THR A 44 0.81 -4.43 9.27
N PHE A 45 0.22 -4.45 8.09
CA PHE A 45 -1.20 -4.72 7.90
C PHE A 45 -1.39 -6.21 7.67
N CYS A 46 -2.14 -6.86 8.56
CA CYS A 46 -2.43 -8.29 8.49
C CYS A 46 -3.82 -8.48 7.90
N TYR A 47 -3.90 -9.15 6.75
CA TYR A 47 -5.15 -9.49 6.09
C TYR A 47 -5.39 -11.00 6.16
N GLU A 48 -6.57 -11.42 6.59
CA GLU A 48 -7.05 -12.77 6.35
C GLU A 48 -7.59 -12.84 4.92
N ILE A 49 -7.22 -13.86 4.17
CA ILE A 49 -7.87 -14.23 2.91
C ILE A 49 -8.54 -15.59 3.11
N ALA A 50 -9.86 -15.59 3.08
CA ALA A 50 -10.69 -16.77 3.22
C ALA A 50 -11.04 -17.34 1.84
N ASN A 51 -10.27 -18.28 1.32
CA ASN A 51 -10.69 -19.04 0.14
C ASN A 51 -11.64 -20.18 0.54
N PRO A 52 -12.51 -20.67 -0.37
CA PRO A 52 -13.41 -21.79 -0.09
C PRO A 52 -12.69 -23.05 0.40
N SER A 53 -11.42 -23.22 0.03
CA SER A 53 -10.63 -24.42 0.33
C SER A 53 -9.58 -24.22 1.43
N PHE A 54 -9.21 -22.98 1.75
CA PHE A 54 -8.21 -22.69 2.78
C PHE A 54 -8.31 -21.23 3.24
N LYS A 55 -7.89 -20.98 4.48
CA LYS A 55 -7.66 -19.62 4.98
C LYS A 55 -6.16 -19.35 4.95
N THR A 56 -5.76 -18.17 4.51
CA THR A 56 -4.38 -17.70 4.57
C THR A 56 -4.32 -16.33 5.21
N ILE A 57 -3.20 -16.01 5.84
CA ILE A 57 -2.95 -14.69 6.44
C ILE A 57 -1.80 -14.06 5.65
N ILE A 58 -2.03 -12.87 5.13
CA ILE A 58 -1.02 -12.06 4.46
C ILE A 58 -0.62 -10.92 5.37
N GLN A 59 0.68 -10.76 5.56
CA GLN A 59 1.25 -9.63 6.30
C GLN A 59 1.94 -8.70 5.31
N ILE A 60 1.53 -7.43 5.32
CA ILE A 60 2.04 -6.41 4.41
C ILE A 60 2.71 -5.34 5.26
N ALA A 61 4.04 -5.32 5.22
CA ALA A 61 4.83 -4.26 5.83
C ALA A 61 4.75 -3.01 4.94
N TYR A 62 4.16 -1.96 5.47
CA TYR A 62 3.98 -0.67 4.81
C TYR A 62 4.86 0.36 5.48
N ASP A 63 5.84 0.87 4.74
CA ASP A 63 6.78 1.89 5.21
C ASP A 63 6.32 3.27 4.76
N PHE A 64 5.81 4.07 5.71
CA PHE A 64 5.25 5.39 5.43
C PHE A 64 6.29 6.38 4.92
N VAL A 65 7.55 6.25 5.33
CA VAL A 65 8.64 7.16 4.90
C VAL A 65 9.04 6.89 3.46
N LYS A 66 9.11 5.62 3.07
CA LYS A 66 9.39 5.23 1.67
C LYS A 66 8.24 5.58 0.73
N GLU A 67 7.00 5.56 1.21
CA GLU A 67 5.83 6.00 0.45
C GLU A 67 5.85 7.52 0.18
N GLU A 68 6.12 8.37 1.19
CA GLU A 68 6.25 9.83 0.97
C GLU A 68 7.37 10.18 -0.04
N GLN A 69 8.43 9.36 -0.09
CA GLN A 69 9.48 9.49 -1.10
C GLN A 69 9.03 9.04 -2.51
N LYS A 70 8.12 8.07 -2.62
CA LYS A 70 7.57 7.63 -3.92
C LYS A 70 6.55 8.61 -4.49
N ASP A 71 5.72 9.23 -3.67
CA ASP A 71 4.78 10.28 -4.12
C ASP A 71 5.56 11.50 -4.66
N SER A 72 6.72 11.81 -4.07
CA SER A 72 7.66 12.83 -4.59
C SER A 72 8.43 12.39 -5.84
N SER A 73 8.49 11.09 -6.12
CA SER A 73 9.22 10.50 -7.26
C SER A 73 8.29 10.00 -8.36
N GLN A 74 6.99 10.27 -8.28
CA GLN A 74 6.13 10.26 -9.45
C GLN A 74 6.46 11.52 -10.27
N THR A 75 7.65 11.54 -10.87
CA THR A 75 7.91 12.31 -12.07
C THR A 75 6.83 11.90 -13.06
N SER A 76 5.79 12.72 -13.12
CA SER A 76 4.78 12.73 -14.17
C SER A 76 5.52 12.61 -15.49
N PHE A 77 5.52 11.41 -16.07
CA PHE A 77 5.92 11.24 -17.46
C PHE A 77 4.84 11.96 -18.26
N SER A 78 5.07 13.25 -18.50
CA SER A 78 4.20 14.10 -19.28
C SER A 78 4.38 13.69 -20.73
N TRP A 79 3.29 13.50 -21.46
CA TRP A 79 3.31 13.29 -22.92
C TRP A 79 4.04 14.42 -23.67
N MET A 80 4.36 15.54 -23.01
CA MET A 80 5.20 16.60 -23.55
C MET A 80 6.66 16.19 -23.76
N ASP A 81 7.20 15.24 -23.00
CA ASP A 81 8.59 14.77 -23.16
C ASP A 81 8.77 13.90 -24.42
N TYR A 82 7.70 13.26 -24.91
CA TYR A 82 7.75 12.47 -26.14
C TYR A 82 7.92 13.34 -27.40
N LYS A 83 7.45 14.60 -27.37
CA LYS A 83 7.50 15.50 -28.54
C LYS A 83 8.88 16.12 -28.78
N LYS A 84 9.78 16.13 -27.79
CA LYS A 84 11.12 16.74 -27.93
C LYS A 84 12.17 15.82 -28.55
N ILE A 85 11.88 14.54 -28.72
CA ILE A 85 12.83 13.55 -29.24
C ILE A 85 12.73 13.44 -30.78
N THR A 86 11.72 14.05 -31.39
CA THR A 86 11.41 13.94 -32.82
C THR A 86 11.58 15.23 -33.62
N GLU A 87 12.28 16.24 -33.11
CA GLU A 87 12.69 17.43 -33.88
C GLU A 87 14.21 17.55 -33.98
#